data_AF-A0A1N6V2D5-F1
#
_entry.id   AF-A0A1N6V2D5-F1
#
_cell.length_a   1.000
_cell.length_b   1.000
_cell.length_c   1.000
_cell.angle_alpha   90.00
_cell.angle_beta   90.00
_cell.angle_gamma   90.00
#
_symmetry.space_group_name_H-M   'P 1'
#
loop_
_entity.id
_entity.type
_entity.pdbx_description
1 polymer ?
#
loop_
_entity_poly.entity_id
_entity_poly.type
_entity_poly.pdbx_seq_one_letter_code
_entity_poly.pdbx_strand_id
1 'polypeptide(L)'
;MMVELAHHLYLLVAVLGLALSVSYGGQPVLCQGAFLAVGGFGVAHLERAGLPLAGAVLVGAVLAACAGYLVGLLTARLRGAAVALSTWAFAWLVYAVLDAFPTVSGGSQGLVRPSPARLHSPVFDVTVTLTPLAHVVVAGSMCLLTLAMVARLTRGPAGLEWAALREAPALATSLGVPVLRRRAALFATTAAVAAVSGAGITVLLGVAAPSDVSPLLSLQLFVAALIGGTARLWGPVLGLLVIAVIPPLADGLAGAAGLPAEASGGVLTAVALVAVPLLRVPVERFAGRWPERTRRPGERVEDTEDLAPRTAASREAVVLTARGLDVGIGETDILTGVDLEVRAGQVHALIGPNGSGKTTALRALAGALRPKGGRILLEETDVTGAGQLEMVRRGVTRTFQRTVGLERLSPYRQLLLGVRGGSPVPFAAVRHLFASESMRDHAAAADREAWRVLRLTELAGRASDRPGDLGASEQRLLQVARAVATGARVLLLDEPAVGMTGPERVVLARVLRRLAAGGAAILLVEHDLALVHGVADRITVLDRGRVLATGTPESTAADPAVRRVYLGDTDPSSARG
;
A
#
# COMPACT_ATOMS: atom_id res chain seq x y z
N MET A 1 28.83 -27.97 -12.23
CA MET A 1 27.76 -27.59 -13.18
C MET A 1 26.34 -27.82 -12.64
N MET A 2 25.84 -29.05 -12.44
CA MET A 2 24.43 -29.26 -12.04
C MET A 2 24.08 -28.75 -10.64
N VAL A 3 24.96 -28.96 -9.65
CA VAL A 3 24.80 -28.44 -8.28
C VAL A 3 24.76 -26.90 -8.30
N GLU A 4 25.70 -26.30 -9.02
CA GLU A 4 25.79 -24.85 -9.17
C GLU A 4 24.55 -24.26 -9.85
N LEU A 5 24.05 -24.89 -10.92
CA LEU A 5 22.81 -24.47 -11.56
C LEU A 5 21.62 -24.55 -10.60
N ALA A 6 21.48 -25.65 -9.84
CA ALA A 6 20.42 -25.78 -8.84
C ALA A 6 20.52 -24.70 -7.75
N HIS A 7 21.73 -24.42 -7.28
CA HIS A 7 21.99 -23.37 -6.29
C HIS A 7 21.53 -21.99 -6.79
N HIS A 8 21.92 -21.60 -8.02
CA HIS A 8 21.48 -20.35 -8.63
C HIS A 8 19.96 -20.29 -8.82
N LEU A 9 19.31 -21.40 -9.20
CA LEU A 9 17.85 -21.46 -9.30
C LEU A 9 17.17 -21.26 -7.93
N TYR A 10 17.72 -21.80 -6.84
CA TYR A 10 17.19 -21.50 -5.50
C TYR A 10 17.37 -20.03 -5.13
N LEU A 11 18.53 -19.43 -5.42
CA LEU A 11 18.72 -17.98 -5.23
C LEU A 11 17.73 -17.17 -6.06
N LEU A 12 17.40 -17.61 -7.29
CA LEU A 12 16.38 -16.97 -8.11
C LEU A 12 15.00 -16.99 -7.43
N VAL A 13 14.61 -18.09 -6.79
CA VAL A 13 13.38 -18.16 -5.98
C VAL A 13 13.39 -17.08 -4.88
N ALA A 14 14.52 -16.92 -4.18
CA ALA A 14 14.66 -15.90 -3.14
C ALA A 14 14.55 -14.48 -3.72
N VAL A 15 15.19 -14.18 -4.86
CA VAL A 15 15.08 -12.88 -5.54
C VAL A 15 13.65 -12.62 -6.02
N LEU A 16 12.97 -13.62 -6.60
CA LEU A 16 11.57 -13.52 -7.02
C LEU A 16 10.65 -13.18 -5.83
N GLY A 17 10.88 -13.82 -4.67
CA GLY A 17 10.17 -13.50 -3.44
C GLY A 17 10.47 -12.09 -2.92
N LEU A 18 11.72 -11.64 -3.02
CA LEU A 18 12.16 -10.29 -2.61
C LEU A 18 11.60 -9.19 -3.51
N ALA A 19 11.45 -9.46 -4.81
CA ALA A 19 10.87 -8.53 -5.78
C ALA A 19 9.44 -8.11 -5.43
N LEU A 20 8.67 -8.94 -4.70
CA LEU A 20 7.37 -8.55 -4.16
C LEU A 20 7.49 -7.33 -3.22
N SER A 21 8.43 -7.37 -2.28
CA SER A 21 8.65 -6.29 -1.32
C SER A 21 9.29 -5.06 -1.98
N VAL A 22 10.33 -5.26 -2.79
CA VAL A 22 11.14 -4.18 -3.39
C VAL A 22 10.44 -3.55 -4.61
N SER A 23 10.11 -4.36 -5.62
CA SER A 23 9.60 -3.86 -6.90
C SER A 23 8.12 -3.52 -6.85
N TYR A 24 7.29 -4.31 -6.18
CA TYR A 24 5.85 -4.05 -6.11
C TYR A 24 5.46 -3.23 -4.87
N GLY A 25 5.97 -3.59 -3.69
CA GLY A 25 5.70 -2.87 -2.43
C GLY A 25 6.47 -1.57 -2.25
N GLY A 26 7.55 -1.35 -3.01
CA GLY A 26 8.38 -0.16 -2.89
C GLY A 26 9.17 -0.09 -1.56
N GLN A 27 9.36 -1.23 -0.89
CA GLN A 27 10.04 -1.30 0.39
C GLN A 27 11.47 -1.82 0.19
N PRO A 28 12.51 -1.05 0.58
CA PRO A 28 13.88 -1.52 0.47
C PRO A 28 14.18 -2.51 1.60
N VAL A 29 14.11 -3.81 1.29
CA VAL A 29 14.29 -4.90 2.26
C VAL A 29 15.67 -5.54 2.07
N LEU A 30 16.49 -5.51 3.12
CA LEU A 30 17.86 -6.01 3.14
C LEU A 30 18.07 -7.18 4.13
N CYS A 31 17.01 -7.92 4.45
CA CYS A 31 17.07 -9.08 5.36
C CYS A 31 16.85 -10.45 4.70
N GLN A 32 16.92 -10.55 3.38
CA GLN A 32 16.58 -11.79 2.68
C GLN A 32 17.47 -12.99 3.09
N GLY A 33 18.75 -12.76 3.37
CA GLY A 33 19.68 -13.76 3.90
C GLY A 33 19.31 -14.29 5.29
N ALA A 34 18.77 -13.44 6.16
CA ALA A 34 18.26 -13.91 7.45
C ALA A 34 17.10 -14.90 7.30
N PHE A 35 16.19 -14.66 6.35
CA PHE A 35 15.09 -15.58 6.11
C PHE A 35 15.54 -16.87 5.41
N LEU A 36 16.54 -16.80 4.52
CA LEU A 36 17.23 -17.98 4.00
C LEU A 36 17.82 -18.81 5.15
N ALA A 37 18.45 -18.16 6.13
CA ALA A 37 19.02 -18.81 7.31
C ALA A 37 17.95 -19.52 8.16
N VAL A 38 16.81 -18.86 8.42
CA VAL A 38 15.69 -19.48 9.14
C VAL A 38 15.21 -20.75 8.43
N GLY A 39 15.14 -20.75 7.10
CA GLY A 39 14.80 -21.93 6.32
C GLY A 39 15.86 -23.03 6.38
N GLY A 40 17.12 -22.69 6.11
CA GLY A 40 18.23 -23.64 6.05
C GLY A 40 18.54 -24.29 7.40
N PHE A 41 18.85 -23.48 8.42
CA PHE A 41 19.11 -23.98 9.77
C PHE A 41 17.84 -24.57 10.41
N GLY A 42 16.67 -23.99 10.14
CA GLY A 42 15.39 -24.53 10.63
C GLY A 42 15.15 -25.95 10.12
N VAL A 43 15.32 -26.21 8.82
CA VAL A 43 15.16 -27.57 8.28
C VAL A 43 16.17 -28.55 8.88
N ALA A 44 17.44 -28.14 9.00
CA ALA A 44 18.47 -28.99 9.57
C ALA A 44 18.19 -29.37 11.04
N HIS A 45 17.68 -28.44 11.86
CA HIS A 45 17.27 -28.72 13.25
C HIS A 45 16.01 -29.58 13.33
N LEU A 46 14.99 -29.29 12.52
CA LEU A 46 13.72 -30.01 12.52
C LEU A 46 13.90 -31.47 12.06
N GLU A 47 14.75 -31.73 11.07
CA GLU A 47 15.07 -33.10 10.65
C GLU A 47 15.84 -33.88 11.73
N ARG A 48 16.74 -33.22 12.48
CA ARG A 48 17.39 -33.84 13.66
C ARG A 48 16.40 -34.17 14.78
N ALA A 49 15.33 -33.38 14.89
CA ALA A 49 14.22 -33.66 15.80
C ALA A 49 13.25 -34.73 15.26
N GLY A 50 13.52 -35.33 14.10
CA GLY A 50 12.75 -36.44 13.53
C GLY A 50 11.59 -36.03 12.61
N LEU A 51 11.45 -34.74 12.28
CA LEU A 51 10.43 -34.31 11.31
C LEU A 51 10.83 -34.70 9.87
N PRO A 52 9.89 -35.20 9.06
CA PRO A 52 10.17 -35.47 7.65
C PRO A 52 10.43 -34.18 6.89
N LEU A 53 11.27 -34.23 5.85
CA LEU A 53 11.73 -33.07 5.09
C LEU A 53 10.61 -32.11 4.67
N ALA A 54 9.50 -32.63 4.14
CA ALA A 54 8.37 -31.80 3.72
C ALA A 54 7.74 -31.03 4.90
N GLY A 55 7.60 -31.68 6.06
CA GLY A 55 7.12 -31.05 7.29
C GLY A 55 8.12 -30.03 7.83
N ALA A 56 9.42 -30.33 7.80
CA ALA A 56 10.48 -29.42 8.20
C ALA A 56 10.50 -28.14 7.35
N VAL A 57 10.38 -28.26 6.02
CA VAL A 57 10.32 -27.12 5.09
C VAL A 57 9.08 -26.27 5.36
N LEU A 58 7.92 -26.90 5.56
CA LEU A 58 6.67 -26.19 5.84
C LEU A 58 6.74 -25.41 7.17
N VAL A 59 7.21 -26.04 8.24
CA VAL A 59 7.37 -25.40 9.55
C VAL A 59 8.38 -24.27 9.45
N GLY A 60 9.53 -24.47 8.79
CA GLY A 60 10.52 -23.42 8.55
C GLY A 60 9.94 -22.22 7.78
N ALA A 61 9.14 -22.46 6.75
CA ALA A 61 8.46 -21.41 5.98
C ALA A 61 7.45 -20.63 6.84
N VAL A 62 6.70 -21.31 7.71
CA VAL A 62 5.75 -20.67 8.64
C VAL A 62 6.49 -19.82 9.68
N LEU A 63 7.56 -20.35 10.28
CA LEU A 63 8.38 -19.60 11.24
C LEU A 63 9.00 -18.36 10.59
N ALA A 64 9.53 -18.48 9.38
CA ALA A 64 10.03 -17.34 8.63
C ALA A 64 8.94 -16.34 8.28
N ALA A 65 7.73 -16.80 7.92
CA ALA A 65 6.59 -15.92 7.68
C ALA A 65 6.21 -15.14 8.95
N CYS A 66 6.18 -15.78 10.12
CA CYS A 66 5.93 -15.15 11.41
C CYS A 66 7.02 -14.13 11.77
N ALA A 67 8.29 -14.50 11.63
CA ALA A 67 9.42 -13.59 11.85
C ALA A 67 9.37 -12.40 10.88
N GLY A 68 9.10 -12.64 9.60
CA GLY A 68 8.93 -11.61 8.57
C GLY A 68 7.75 -10.68 8.89
N TYR A 69 6.63 -11.22 9.35
CA TYR A 69 5.49 -10.41 9.78
C TYR A 69 5.85 -9.49 10.95
N LEU A 70 6.57 -10.02 11.95
CA LEU A 70 7.02 -9.24 13.11
C LEU A 70 8.00 -8.13 12.71
N VAL A 71 9.04 -8.46 11.93
CA VAL A 71 9.99 -7.48 11.39
C VAL A 71 9.25 -6.43 10.55
N GLY A 72 8.27 -6.87 9.76
CA GLY A 72 7.41 -5.98 8.98
C GLY A 72 6.60 -5.03 9.86
N LEU A 73 6.03 -5.47 10.99
CA LEU A 73 5.32 -4.61 11.93
C LEU A 73 6.25 -3.59 12.59
N LEU A 74 7.45 -4.02 13.01
CA LEU A 74 8.45 -3.16 13.65
C LEU A 74 8.96 -2.08 12.68
N THR A 75 9.14 -2.42 11.41
CA THR A 75 9.66 -1.51 10.39
C THR A 75 8.56 -0.73 9.65
N ALA A 76 7.29 -1.09 9.79
CA ALA A 76 6.23 -0.48 8.97
C ALA A 76 5.98 1.02 9.26
N ARG A 77 6.43 1.53 10.41
CA ARG A 77 6.43 2.97 10.74
C ARG A 77 7.58 3.75 10.10
N LEU A 78 8.65 3.05 9.71
CA LEU A 78 9.83 3.64 9.08
C LEU A 78 9.57 3.93 7.59
N ARG A 79 10.40 4.79 7.01
CA ARG A 79 10.29 5.20 5.60
C ARG A 79 11.65 5.14 4.91
N GLY A 80 11.65 4.74 3.64
CA GLY A 80 12.83 4.78 2.77
C GLY A 80 14.03 4.06 3.38
N ALA A 81 15.17 4.77 3.45
CA ALA A 81 16.44 4.24 3.94
C ALA A 81 16.37 3.65 5.36
N ALA A 82 15.50 4.17 6.24
CA ALA A 82 15.37 3.63 7.59
C ALA A 82 14.87 2.18 7.58
N VAL A 83 13.97 1.81 6.66
CA VAL A 83 13.53 0.41 6.50
C VAL A 83 14.70 -0.47 6.05
N ALA A 84 15.49 0.02 5.08
CA ALA A 84 16.65 -0.69 4.55
C ALA A 84 17.69 -0.96 5.65
N LEU A 85 18.07 0.09 6.40
CA LEU A 85 19.04 -0.02 7.49
C LEU A 85 18.55 -0.94 8.62
N SER A 86 17.30 -0.81 9.05
CA SER A 86 16.76 -1.69 10.10
C SER A 86 16.67 -3.14 9.66
N THR A 87 16.29 -3.42 8.41
CA THR A 87 16.27 -4.79 7.89
C THR A 87 17.68 -5.35 7.69
N TRP A 88 18.64 -4.53 7.26
CA TRP A 88 20.03 -4.96 7.16
C TRP A 88 20.65 -5.23 8.54
N ALA A 89 20.36 -4.40 9.54
CA ALA A 89 20.75 -4.65 10.92
C ALA A 89 20.15 -5.97 11.45
N PHE A 90 18.92 -6.31 11.06
CA PHE A 90 18.33 -7.61 11.37
C PHE A 90 19.07 -8.78 10.70
N ALA A 91 19.54 -8.62 9.44
CA ALA A 91 20.39 -9.63 8.81
C ALA A 91 21.70 -9.83 9.57
N TRP A 92 22.35 -8.73 9.99
CA TRP A 92 23.53 -8.76 10.83
C TRP A 92 23.28 -9.43 12.18
N LEU A 93 22.15 -9.14 12.82
CA LEU A 93 21.76 -9.77 14.08
C LEU A 93 21.63 -11.29 13.93
N VAL A 94 20.93 -11.76 12.90
CA VAL A 94 20.77 -13.21 12.65
C VAL A 94 22.13 -13.86 12.36
N TYR A 95 22.96 -13.22 11.53
CA TYR A 95 24.31 -13.72 11.25
C TYR A 95 25.18 -13.79 12.52
N ALA A 96 25.17 -12.74 13.34
CA ALA A 96 25.91 -12.70 14.60
C ALA A 96 25.43 -13.77 15.59
N VAL A 97 24.13 -14.07 15.64
CA VAL A 97 23.60 -15.18 16.45
C VAL A 97 24.12 -16.53 15.94
N LEU A 98 24.15 -16.75 14.62
CA LEU A 98 24.68 -17.99 14.07
C LEU A 98 26.18 -18.15 14.36
N ASP A 99 26.94 -17.06 14.30
CA ASP A 99 28.37 -17.05 14.60
C ASP A 99 28.65 -17.26 16.11
N ALA A 100 27.90 -16.56 16.97
CA ALA A 100 28.09 -16.58 18.42
C ALA A 100 27.60 -17.87 19.10
N PHE A 101 26.64 -18.60 18.52
CA PHE A 101 26.03 -19.79 19.13
C PHE A 101 26.26 -21.06 18.28
N PRO A 102 27.39 -21.76 18.47
CA PRO A 102 27.69 -23.02 17.77
C PRO A 102 26.65 -24.12 17.96
N THR A 103 25.89 -24.10 19.04
CA THR A 103 24.77 -25.04 19.26
C THR A 103 23.65 -24.87 18.23
N VAL A 104 23.49 -23.65 17.69
CA VAL A 104 22.49 -23.33 16.67
C VAL A 104 23.07 -23.53 15.26
N SER A 105 24.32 -23.15 15.02
CA SER A 105 24.91 -23.16 13.68
C SER A 105 25.75 -24.39 13.33
N GLY A 106 26.19 -25.15 14.33
CA GLY A 106 27.28 -26.13 14.16
C GLY A 106 28.68 -25.50 14.12
N GLY A 107 28.80 -24.19 14.41
CA GLY A 107 30.06 -23.45 14.38
C GLY A 107 30.61 -23.29 12.95
N SER A 108 31.93 -23.22 12.81
CA SER A 108 32.61 -23.03 11.53
C SER A 108 32.41 -24.18 10.53
N GLN A 109 32.06 -25.37 11.02
CA GLN A 109 31.78 -26.55 10.19
C GLN A 109 30.35 -26.57 9.64
N GLY A 110 29.48 -25.67 10.13
CA GLY A 110 28.07 -25.66 9.79
C GLY A 110 27.28 -26.85 10.34
N LEU A 111 25.98 -26.83 10.10
CA LEU A 111 25.05 -27.83 10.60
C LEU A 111 24.78 -28.89 9.54
N VAL A 112 25.44 -30.05 9.66
CA VAL A 112 25.26 -31.18 8.74
C VAL A 112 23.89 -31.84 8.94
N ARG A 113 23.23 -32.19 7.84
CA ARG A 113 21.92 -32.86 7.87
C ARG A 113 22.05 -34.36 8.22
N PRO A 114 21.11 -34.91 9.01
CA PRO A 114 21.17 -36.31 9.45
C PRO A 114 20.73 -37.33 8.39
N SER A 115 19.97 -36.90 7.38
CA SER A 115 19.33 -37.80 6.40
C SER A 115 19.74 -37.48 4.96
N PRO A 116 20.00 -38.50 4.10
CA PRO A 116 20.08 -38.26 2.67
C PRO A 116 18.74 -37.67 2.19
N ALA A 117 18.81 -36.75 1.23
CA ALA A 117 17.67 -35.97 0.74
C ALA A 117 16.60 -36.87 0.08
N ARG A 118 15.77 -37.54 0.89
CA ARG A 118 14.70 -38.44 0.47
C ARG A 118 13.35 -37.80 0.77
N LEU A 119 12.54 -37.60 -0.26
CA LEU A 119 11.12 -37.24 -0.14
C LEU A 119 10.31 -38.53 -0.16
N HIS A 120 9.61 -38.82 0.94
CA HIS A 120 8.66 -39.93 1.00
C HIS A 120 7.24 -39.37 0.86
N SER A 121 6.49 -39.85 -0.15
CA SER A 121 5.07 -39.54 -0.29
C SER A 121 4.25 -40.64 0.37
N PRO A 122 3.62 -40.41 1.52
CA PRO A 122 2.80 -41.43 2.19
C PRO A 122 1.54 -41.80 1.40
N VAL A 123 1.15 -40.98 0.41
CA VAL A 123 -0.05 -41.21 -0.42
C VAL A 123 0.22 -42.16 -1.58
N PHE A 124 1.45 -42.15 -2.12
CA PHE A 124 1.82 -42.95 -3.30
C PHE A 124 2.88 -44.01 -3.01
N ASP A 125 3.38 -44.08 -1.77
CA ASP A 125 4.47 -44.96 -1.32
C ASP A 125 5.75 -44.85 -2.18
N VAL A 126 6.01 -43.65 -2.71
CA VAL A 126 7.20 -43.37 -3.54
C VAL A 126 8.23 -42.62 -2.71
N THR A 127 9.46 -43.15 -2.66
CA THR A 127 10.64 -42.46 -2.11
C THR A 127 11.51 -41.90 -3.22
N VAL A 128 11.57 -40.58 -3.36
CA VAL A 128 12.43 -39.88 -4.33
C VAL A 128 13.72 -39.44 -3.65
N THR A 129 14.87 -39.95 -4.11
CA THR A 129 16.19 -39.42 -3.75
C THR A 129 16.48 -38.18 -4.60
N LEU A 130 16.77 -37.05 -3.95
CA LEU A 130 17.11 -35.81 -4.63
C LEU A 130 18.56 -35.86 -5.13
N THR A 131 18.75 -36.31 -6.37
CA THR A 131 20.02 -36.15 -7.10
C THR A 131 20.24 -34.68 -7.50
N PRO A 132 21.45 -34.26 -7.88
CA PRO A 132 21.69 -32.89 -8.37
C PRO A 132 20.76 -32.48 -9.52
N LEU A 133 20.42 -33.42 -10.42
CA LEU A 133 19.44 -33.20 -11.49
C LEU A 133 18.02 -33.00 -10.93
N ALA A 134 17.62 -33.81 -9.95
CA ALA A 134 16.33 -33.64 -9.28
C ALA A 134 16.21 -32.28 -8.60
N HIS A 135 17.30 -31.78 -8.01
CA HIS A 135 17.35 -30.43 -7.45
C HIS A 135 17.16 -29.33 -8.51
N VAL A 136 17.72 -29.48 -9.71
CA VAL A 136 17.45 -28.53 -10.82
C VAL A 136 15.96 -28.53 -11.18
N VAL A 137 15.33 -29.70 -11.26
CA VAL A 137 13.89 -29.81 -11.56
C VAL A 137 13.04 -29.21 -10.45
N VAL A 138 13.36 -29.48 -9.18
CA VAL A 138 12.66 -28.93 -8.02
C VAL A 138 12.81 -27.41 -7.95
N ALA A 139 14.04 -26.89 -8.07
CA ALA A 139 14.30 -25.46 -8.04
C ALA A 139 13.66 -24.73 -9.23
N GLY A 140 13.74 -25.30 -10.43
CA GLY A 140 13.04 -24.79 -11.62
C GLY A 140 11.52 -24.76 -11.44
N SER A 141 10.93 -25.83 -10.88
CA SER A 141 9.50 -25.88 -10.56
C SER A 141 9.11 -24.82 -9.52
N MET A 142 9.93 -24.64 -8.48
CA MET A 142 9.72 -23.58 -7.48
C MET A 142 9.83 -22.18 -8.08
N CYS A 143 10.73 -21.94 -9.02
CA CYS A 143 10.81 -20.68 -9.77
C CYS A 143 9.49 -20.43 -10.51
N LEU A 144 8.99 -21.40 -11.28
CA LEU A 144 7.73 -21.28 -12.02
C LEU A 144 6.54 -21.05 -11.08
N LEU A 145 6.46 -21.76 -9.96
CA LEU A 145 5.41 -21.59 -8.96
C LEU A 145 5.46 -20.21 -8.30
N THR A 146 6.65 -19.75 -7.94
CA THR A 146 6.86 -18.40 -7.36
C THR A 146 6.49 -17.33 -8.39
N LEU A 147 6.85 -17.55 -9.66
CA LEU A 147 6.52 -16.65 -10.76
C LEU A 147 5.00 -16.58 -11.01
N ALA A 148 4.33 -17.72 -11.03
CA ALA A 148 2.87 -17.81 -11.14
C ALA A 148 2.19 -17.14 -9.94
N MET A 149 2.70 -17.35 -8.73
CA MET A 149 2.24 -16.69 -7.50
C MET A 149 2.38 -15.17 -7.60
N VAL A 150 3.55 -14.66 -7.98
CA VAL A 150 3.81 -13.22 -8.19
C VAL A 150 2.84 -12.66 -9.24
N ALA A 151 2.70 -13.31 -10.40
CA ALA A 151 1.79 -12.88 -11.45
C ALA A 151 0.33 -12.85 -10.98
N ARG A 152 -0.10 -13.82 -10.17
CA ARG A 152 -1.45 -13.91 -9.63
C ARG A 152 -1.72 -12.84 -8.56
N LEU A 153 -0.78 -12.63 -7.63
CA LEU A 153 -0.91 -11.65 -6.56
C LEU A 153 -0.90 -10.21 -7.10
N THR A 154 -0.06 -9.94 -8.10
CA THR A 154 0.09 -8.59 -8.71
C THR A 154 -1.07 -8.23 -9.65
N ARG A 155 -1.66 -9.21 -10.34
CA ARG A 155 -2.90 -8.99 -11.12
C ARG A 155 -4.15 -8.93 -10.23
N GLY A 156 -4.07 -9.52 -9.04
CA GLY A 156 -5.15 -9.54 -8.08
C GLY A 156 -5.25 -8.27 -7.23
N PRO A 157 -6.15 -8.29 -6.23
CA PRO A 157 -6.37 -7.19 -5.30
C PRO A 157 -5.17 -6.79 -4.46
N ALA A 158 -4.34 -7.75 -4.07
CA ALA A 158 -3.12 -7.47 -3.31
C ALA A 158 -2.18 -6.54 -4.09
N GLY A 159 -2.05 -6.75 -5.40
CA GLY A 159 -1.26 -5.89 -6.28
C GLY A 159 -1.75 -4.44 -6.34
N LEU A 160 -3.07 -4.22 -6.31
CA LEU A 160 -3.66 -2.87 -6.25
C LEU A 160 -3.27 -2.16 -4.95
N GLU A 161 -3.41 -2.85 -3.82
CA GLU A 161 -3.04 -2.30 -2.52
C GLU A 161 -1.54 -2.02 -2.45
N TRP A 162 -0.69 -2.94 -2.91
CA TRP A 162 0.77 -2.75 -2.91
C TRP A 162 1.22 -1.57 -3.77
N ALA A 163 0.61 -1.38 -4.94
CA ALA A 163 0.86 -0.20 -5.77
C ALA A 163 0.53 1.09 -4.99
N ALA A 164 -0.59 1.12 -4.27
CA ALA A 164 -0.96 2.24 -3.43
C ALA A 164 -0.02 2.45 -2.23
N LEU A 165 0.47 1.36 -1.60
CA LEU A 165 1.47 1.43 -0.53
C LEU A 165 2.80 2.04 -1.01
N ARG A 166 3.17 1.78 -2.27
CA ARG A 166 4.40 2.28 -2.88
C ARG A 166 4.31 3.77 -3.19
N GLU A 167 3.22 4.22 -3.80
CA GLU A 167 3.09 5.59 -4.30
C GLU A 167 2.58 6.58 -3.26
N ALA A 168 1.51 6.22 -2.54
CA ALA A 168 0.85 7.14 -1.62
C ALA A 168 0.23 6.42 -0.41
N PRO A 169 1.04 6.03 0.61
CA PRO A 169 0.54 5.35 1.81
C PRO A 169 -0.57 6.09 2.56
N ALA A 170 -0.50 7.41 2.63
CA ALA A 170 -1.51 8.23 3.30
C ALA A 170 -2.86 8.16 2.57
N LEU A 171 -2.84 8.21 1.23
CA LEU A 171 -4.03 8.03 0.40
C LEU A 171 -4.58 6.61 0.50
N ALA A 172 -3.73 5.60 0.50
CA ALA A 172 -4.18 4.21 0.70
C ALA A 172 -4.95 4.06 2.03
N THR A 173 -4.45 4.69 3.11
CA THR A 173 -5.11 4.67 4.43
C THR A 173 -6.46 5.37 4.41
N SER A 174 -6.57 6.52 3.72
CA SER A 174 -7.85 7.24 3.60
C SER A 174 -8.87 6.50 2.74
N LEU A 175 -8.44 5.51 1.95
CA LEU A 175 -9.31 4.62 1.17
C LEU A 175 -9.59 3.30 1.91
N GLY A 176 -9.16 3.16 3.17
CA GLY A 176 -9.44 2.00 4.01
C GLY A 176 -8.39 0.88 3.93
N VAL A 177 -7.28 1.08 3.21
CA VAL A 177 -6.20 0.08 3.14
C VAL A 177 -5.41 0.07 4.45
N PRO A 178 -5.31 -1.07 5.16
CA PRO A 178 -4.55 -1.16 6.41
C PRO A 178 -3.05 -1.26 6.14
N VAL A 179 -2.42 -0.13 5.79
CA VAL A 179 -1.02 -0.02 5.33
C VAL A 179 -0.04 -0.81 6.19
N LEU A 180 -0.12 -0.66 7.52
CA LEU A 180 0.78 -1.34 8.47
C LEU A 180 0.69 -2.88 8.32
N ARG A 181 -0.53 -3.42 8.33
CA ARG A 181 -0.77 -4.87 8.23
C ARG A 181 -0.42 -5.40 6.83
N ARG A 182 -0.65 -4.61 5.78
CA ARG A 182 -0.31 -5.01 4.40
C ARG A 182 1.19 -5.04 4.16
N ARG A 183 1.95 -4.09 4.70
CA ARG A 183 3.42 -4.13 4.71
C ARG A 183 3.95 -5.35 5.45
N ALA A 184 3.43 -5.62 6.65
CA ALA A 184 3.83 -6.80 7.41
C ALA A 184 3.49 -8.11 6.69
N ALA A 185 2.31 -8.22 6.06
CA ALA A 185 1.95 -9.39 5.25
C ALA A 185 2.87 -9.57 4.03
N LEU A 186 3.28 -8.47 3.39
CA LEU A 186 4.21 -8.52 2.27
C LEU A 186 5.58 -9.08 2.71
N PHE A 187 6.11 -8.59 3.84
CA PHE A 187 7.32 -9.14 4.44
C PHE A 187 7.19 -10.62 4.78
N ALA A 188 6.06 -11.04 5.37
CA ALA A 188 5.80 -12.45 5.69
C ALA A 188 5.85 -13.33 4.43
N THR A 189 5.25 -12.89 3.32
CA THR A 189 5.29 -13.64 2.05
C THR A 189 6.70 -13.72 1.47
N THR A 190 7.46 -12.62 1.50
CA THR A 190 8.86 -12.60 1.06
C THR A 190 9.73 -13.52 1.92
N ALA A 191 9.54 -13.51 3.23
CA ALA A 191 10.27 -14.34 4.18
C ALA A 191 9.97 -15.84 4.02
N ALA A 192 8.71 -16.21 3.80
CA ALA A 192 8.32 -17.59 3.53
C ALA A 192 9.02 -18.15 2.28
N VAL A 193 9.00 -17.39 1.18
CA VAL A 193 9.65 -17.79 -0.08
C VAL A 193 11.17 -17.92 0.10
N ALA A 194 11.78 -16.98 0.84
CA ALA A 194 13.20 -17.04 1.19
C ALA A 194 13.52 -18.31 1.99
N ALA A 195 12.73 -18.64 3.01
CA ALA A 195 12.97 -19.83 3.82
C ALA A 195 12.85 -21.14 3.01
N VAL A 196 11.87 -21.25 2.11
CA VAL A 196 11.77 -22.43 1.23
C VAL A 196 13.00 -22.51 0.29
N SER A 197 13.48 -21.38 -0.22
CA SER A 197 14.72 -21.32 -1.00
C SER A 197 15.94 -21.77 -0.18
N GLY A 198 16.09 -21.25 1.04
CA GLY A 198 17.23 -21.55 1.93
C GLY A 198 17.24 -23.02 2.36
N ALA A 199 16.08 -23.56 2.68
CA ALA A 199 15.90 -24.99 2.90
C ALA A 199 16.36 -25.82 1.67
N GLY A 200 15.96 -25.41 0.46
CA GLY A 200 16.39 -26.06 -0.78
C GLY A 200 17.91 -26.06 -0.97
N ILE A 201 18.57 -24.94 -0.67
CA ILE A 201 20.04 -24.80 -0.72
C ILE A 201 20.69 -25.74 0.31
N THR A 202 20.22 -25.74 1.56
CA THR A 202 20.75 -26.62 2.62
C THR A 202 20.54 -28.10 2.30
N VAL A 203 19.42 -28.46 1.66
CA VAL A 203 19.17 -29.84 1.22
C VAL A 203 20.14 -30.24 0.09
N LEU A 204 20.38 -29.33 -0.85
CA LEU A 204 21.30 -29.52 -1.98
C LEU A 204 22.76 -29.69 -1.52
N LEU A 205 23.22 -28.84 -0.61
CA LEU A 205 24.60 -28.84 -0.12
C LEU A 205 24.84 -29.87 1.00
N GLY A 206 23.77 -30.34 1.66
CA GLY A 206 23.84 -31.28 2.77
C GLY A 206 24.25 -30.66 4.11
N VAL A 207 24.62 -29.38 4.12
CA VAL A 207 25.06 -28.61 5.28
C VAL A 207 24.48 -27.20 5.22
N ALA A 208 24.14 -26.63 6.38
CA ALA A 208 23.85 -25.20 6.53
C ALA A 208 25.06 -24.51 7.16
N ALA A 209 25.77 -23.67 6.40
CA ALA A 209 26.92 -22.92 6.91
C ALA A 209 26.56 -21.43 7.13
N PRO A 210 27.01 -20.78 8.22
CA PRO A 210 26.75 -19.36 8.45
C PRO A 210 27.28 -18.45 7.33
N SER A 211 28.41 -18.80 6.72
CA SER A 211 29.03 -18.08 5.60
C SER A 211 28.09 -17.91 4.41
N ASP A 212 27.21 -18.90 4.17
CA ASP A 212 26.32 -18.95 3.02
C ASP A 212 25.13 -18.00 3.13
N VAL A 213 24.89 -17.45 4.33
CA VAL A 213 23.75 -16.55 4.63
C VAL A 213 24.20 -15.20 5.16
N SER A 214 25.38 -14.75 4.71
CA SER A 214 25.98 -13.49 5.14
C SER A 214 25.10 -12.26 4.86
N PRO A 215 25.28 -11.16 5.63
CA PRO A 215 24.61 -9.89 5.33
C PRO A 215 24.96 -9.33 3.94
N LEU A 216 26.12 -9.69 3.39
CA LEU A 216 26.52 -9.35 2.03
C LEU A 216 25.62 -10.03 0.99
N LEU A 217 25.27 -11.31 1.17
CA LEU A 217 24.31 -11.99 0.31
C LEU A 217 22.95 -11.26 0.30
N SER A 218 22.49 -10.77 1.46
CA SER A 218 21.24 -9.99 1.52
C SER A 218 21.30 -8.72 0.67
N LEU A 219 22.45 -8.03 0.67
CA LEU A 219 22.69 -6.87 -0.19
C LEU A 219 22.73 -7.27 -1.67
N GLN A 220 23.43 -8.35 -2.01
CA GLN A 220 23.46 -8.88 -3.38
C GLN A 220 22.05 -9.16 -3.88
N LEU A 221 21.26 -9.97 -3.16
CA LEU A 221 19.87 -10.30 -3.52
C LEU A 221 18.99 -9.06 -3.68
N PHE A 222 19.16 -8.06 -2.81
CA PHE A 222 18.48 -6.76 -2.94
C PHE A 222 18.87 -6.02 -4.21
N VAL A 223 20.16 -5.98 -4.54
CA VAL A 223 20.65 -5.36 -5.77
C VAL A 223 20.13 -6.10 -7.01
N ALA A 224 20.06 -7.44 -7.02
CA ALA A 224 19.38 -8.16 -8.11
C ALA A 224 17.91 -7.76 -8.25
N ALA A 225 17.17 -7.70 -7.13
CA ALA A 225 15.78 -7.29 -7.15
C ALA A 225 15.60 -5.85 -7.64
N LEU A 226 16.52 -4.95 -7.28
CA LEU A 226 16.53 -3.55 -7.68
C LEU A 226 16.87 -3.35 -9.16
N ILE A 227 17.93 -3.99 -9.65
CA ILE A 227 18.38 -3.94 -11.05
C ILE A 227 17.32 -4.54 -11.97
N GLY A 228 16.69 -5.63 -11.54
CA GLY A 228 15.56 -6.22 -12.25
C GLY A 228 14.39 -5.25 -12.45
N GLY A 229 14.30 -4.20 -11.64
CA GLY A 229 13.35 -3.10 -11.81
C GLY A 229 11.88 -3.49 -11.59
N THR A 230 11.00 -2.56 -11.97
CA THR A 230 9.53 -2.74 -11.96
C THR A 230 8.99 -3.37 -13.25
N ALA A 231 9.89 -3.75 -14.18
CA ALA A 231 9.55 -4.16 -15.53
C ALA A 231 9.49 -5.70 -15.66
N ARG A 232 8.28 -6.24 -15.42
CA ARG A 232 7.86 -7.61 -15.77
C ARG A 232 8.64 -8.76 -15.09
N LEU A 233 8.13 -9.97 -15.28
CA LEU A 233 8.59 -11.26 -14.73
C LEU A 233 10.08 -11.60 -14.98
N TRP A 234 10.73 -10.91 -15.92
CA TRP A 234 12.12 -11.16 -16.34
C TRP A 234 13.16 -10.36 -15.54
N GLY A 235 12.76 -9.31 -14.84
CA GLY A 235 13.67 -8.45 -14.06
C GLY A 235 14.54 -9.22 -13.05
N PRO A 236 13.95 -10.03 -12.16
CA PRO A 236 14.69 -10.86 -11.21
C PRO A 236 15.71 -11.82 -11.85
N VAL A 237 15.39 -12.34 -13.05
CA VAL A 237 16.30 -13.21 -13.81
C VAL A 237 17.51 -12.43 -14.30
N LEU A 238 17.30 -11.23 -14.86
CA LEU A 238 18.38 -10.35 -15.29
C LEU A 238 19.23 -9.88 -14.11
N GLY A 239 18.61 -9.51 -12.99
CA GLY A 239 19.31 -9.11 -11.79
C GLY A 239 20.20 -10.22 -11.22
N LEU A 240 19.71 -11.46 -11.22
CA LEU A 240 20.53 -12.60 -10.80
C LEU A 240 21.66 -12.90 -11.78
N LEU A 241 21.42 -12.78 -13.09
CA LEU A 241 22.47 -12.91 -14.10
C LEU A 241 23.59 -11.88 -13.89
N VAL A 242 23.22 -10.65 -13.50
CA VAL A 242 24.18 -9.61 -13.11
C VAL A 242 24.96 -10.00 -11.85
N ILE A 243 24.32 -10.55 -10.82
CA ILE A 243 25.03 -11.07 -9.63
C ILE A 243 25.96 -12.23 -9.98
N ALA A 244 25.55 -13.13 -10.88
CA ALA A 244 26.37 -14.29 -11.24
C ALA A 244 27.60 -13.88 -12.07
N VAL A 245 27.50 -12.79 -12.83
CA VAL A 245 28.54 -12.34 -13.77
C VAL A 245 29.47 -11.29 -13.17
N ILE A 246 29.01 -10.45 -12.24
CA ILE A 246 29.83 -9.38 -11.64
C ILE A 246 31.05 -9.91 -10.87
N PRO A 247 30.94 -10.86 -9.92
CA PRO A 247 32.09 -11.30 -9.13
C PRO A 247 33.20 -11.92 -9.99
N PRO A 248 32.91 -12.85 -10.93
CA PRO A 248 33.95 -13.37 -11.83
C PRO A 248 34.62 -12.30 -12.70
N LEU A 249 33.85 -11.29 -13.16
CA LEU A 249 34.41 -10.15 -13.88
C LEU A 249 35.30 -9.29 -12.99
N ALA A 250 34.88 -9.01 -11.76
CA ALA A 250 35.63 -8.24 -10.79
C ALA A 250 36.95 -8.94 -10.44
N ASP A 251 36.91 -10.26 -10.24
CA ASP A 251 38.09 -11.08 -9.97
C ASP A 251 39.04 -11.12 -11.18
N GLY A 252 38.50 -11.23 -12.40
CA GLY A 252 39.29 -11.15 -13.63
C GLY A 252 39.97 -9.79 -13.82
N LEU A 253 39.27 -8.69 -13.52
CA LEU A 253 39.83 -7.33 -13.56
C LEU A 253 40.88 -7.11 -12.47
N ALA A 254 40.63 -7.59 -11.25
CA ALA A 254 41.60 -7.58 -10.17
C ALA A 254 42.89 -8.32 -10.56
N GLY A 255 42.75 -9.51 -11.15
CA GLY A 255 43.87 -10.29 -11.67
C GLY A 255 44.63 -9.57 -12.77
N ALA A 256 43.93 -8.97 -13.74
CA ALA A 256 44.54 -8.18 -14.81
C ALA A 256 45.27 -6.92 -14.29
N ALA A 257 44.79 -6.33 -13.20
CA ALA A 257 45.39 -5.17 -12.55
C ALA A 257 46.51 -5.53 -11.56
N GLY A 258 46.83 -6.82 -11.37
CA GLY A 258 47.85 -7.27 -10.44
C GLY A 258 47.48 -7.05 -8.96
N LEU A 259 46.19 -6.87 -8.65
CA LEU A 259 45.71 -6.67 -7.29
C LEU A 259 45.55 -8.02 -6.58
N PRO A 260 45.80 -8.10 -5.26
CA PRO A 260 45.55 -9.32 -4.50
C PRO A 260 44.06 -9.67 -4.55
N ALA A 261 43.74 -10.83 -5.13
CA ALA A 261 42.36 -11.25 -5.43
C ALA A 261 41.49 -11.31 -4.16
N GLU A 262 42.08 -11.70 -3.03
CA GLU A 262 41.38 -11.83 -1.73
C GLU A 262 40.89 -10.50 -1.16
N ALA A 263 41.56 -9.39 -1.46
CA ALA A 263 41.20 -8.06 -0.93
C ALA A 263 40.45 -7.19 -1.95
N SER A 264 40.75 -7.35 -3.25
CA SER A 264 40.24 -6.47 -4.30
C SER A 264 38.95 -6.97 -4.95
N GLY A 265 38.75 -8.28 -5.08
CA GLY A 265 37.54 -8.87 -5.71
C GLY A 265 36.26 -8.50 -4.96
N GLY A 266 36.28 -8.59 -3.62
CA GLY A 266 35.16 -8.19 -2.77
C GLY A 266 34.84 -6.69 -2.85
N VAL A 267 35.87 -5.84 -2.87
CA VAL A 267 35.71 -4.38 -2.98
C VAL A 267 35.18 -3.98 -4.36
N LEU A 268 35.73 -4.55 -5.45
CA LEU A 268 35.28 -4.31 -6.82
C LEU A 268 33.86 -4.81 -7.04
N THR A 269 33.50 -5.97 -6.48
CA THR A 269 32.12 -6.48 -6.50
C THR A 269 31.17 -5.54 -5.76
N ALA A 270 31.55 -5.06 -4.57
CA ALA A 270 30.75 -4.09 -3.83
C ALA A 270 30.59 -2.76 -4.59
N VAL A 271 31.67 -2.23 -5.19
CA VAL A 271 31.65 -1.01 -6.01
C VAL A 271 30.75 -1.21 -7.23
N ALA A 272 30.87 -2.33 -7.95
CA ALA A 272 30.05 -2.64 -9.12
C ALA A 272 28.56 -2.73 -8.75
N LEU A 273 28.22 -3.40 -7.65
CA LEU A 273 26.85 -3.53 -7.15
C LEU A 273 26.23 -2.18 -6.74
N VAL A 274 27.05 -1.23 -6.27
CA VAL A 274 26.62 0.14 -5.94
C VAL A 274 26.53 1.02 -7.20
N ALA A 275 27.46 0.87 -8.13
CA ALA A 275 27.54 1.67 -9.35
C ALA A 275 26.37 1.39 -10.32
N VAL A 276 25.99 0.12 -10.51
CA VAL A 276 24.91 -0.25 -11.44
C VAL A 276 23.58 0.47 -11.18
N PRO A 277 23.03 0.51 -9.94
CA PRO A 277 21.81 1.26 -9.66
C PRO A 277 21.99 2.79 -9.72
N LEU A 278 23.20 3.31 -9.44
CA LEU A 278 23.52 4.74 -9.52
C LEU A 278 23.56 5.26 -10.97
N LEU A 279 23.92 4.40 -11.93
CA LEU A 279 23.99 4.76 -13.35
C LEU A 279 22.61 4.98 -14.00
N ARG A 280 21.50 4.79 -13.26
CA ARG A 280 20.10 5.02 -13.69
C ARG A 280 19.80 4.53 -15.12
N VAL A 281 20.36 3.38 -15.50
CA VAL A 281 20.15 2.81 -16.84
C VAL A 281 18.64 2.63 -17.05
N PRO A 282 18.03 3.29 -18.05
CA PRO A 282 16.58 3.31 -18.21
C PRO A 282 16.12 2.00 -18.87
N VAL A 283 16.16 0.90 -18.10
CA VAL A 283 15.63 -0.42 -18.51
C VAL A 283 14.14 -0.32 -18.87
N GLU A 284 13.44 0.70 -18.35
CA GLU A 284 12.05 1.02 -18.65
C GLU A 284 11.79 1.37 -20.14
N ARG A 285 12.81 1.78 -20.91
CA ARG A 285 12.67 2.06 -22.36
C ARG A 285 12.55 0.80 -23.22
N PHE A 286 13.09 -0.34 -22.76
CA PHE A 286 12.98 -1.63 -23.46
C PHE A 286 11.74 -2.44 -23.06
N ALA A 287 11.02 -2.00 -22.01
CA ALA A 287 9.78 -2.60 -21.58
C ALA A 287 8.61 -2.06 -22.42
N GLY A 288 8.40 -2.65 -23.60
CA GLY A 288 7.19 -2.40 -24.41
C GLY A 288 5.93 -2.49 -23.54
N ARG A 289 5.01 -1.54 -23.69
CA ARG A 289 3.78 -1.44 -22.88
C ARG A 289 2.79 -2.49 -23.36
N TRP A 290 2.27 -3.32 -22.46
CA TRP A 290 1.09 -4.12 -22.79
C TRP A 290 -0.14 -3.25 -22.55
N PRO A 291 -1.03 -3.08 -23.54
CA PRO A 291 -2.29 -2.39 -23.33
C PRO A 291 -3.08 -3.14 -22.26
N GLU A 292 -3.46 -2.45 -21.18
CA GLU A 292 -4.44 -3.01 -20.24
C GLU A 292 -5.73 -3.22 -21.03
N ARG A 293 -6.14 -4.48 -21.21
CA ARG A 293 -7.52 -4.79 -21.57
C ARG A 293 -8.37 -4.48 -20.35
N THR A 294 -8.75 -3.22 -20.19
CA THR A 294 -9.99 -2.92 -19.49
C THR A 294 -11.07 -3.68 -20.24
N ARG A 295 -11.63 -4.72 -19.60
CA ARG A 295 -12.92 -5.21 -20.04
C ARG A 295 -13.85 -4.02 -19.85
N ARG A 296 -14.22 -3.34 -20.94
CA ARG A 296 -15.49 -2.61 -20.98
C ARG A 296 -16.52 -3.67 -20.64
N PRO A 297 -17.24 -3.59 -19.51
CA PRO A 297 -18.40 -4.45 -19.33
C PRO A 297 -19.28 -4.15 -20.54
N GLY A 298 -19.48 -5.15 -21.39
CA GLY A 298 -20.29 -4.98 -22.60
C GLY A 298 -21.68 -4.55 -22.16
N GLU A 299 -22.07 -3.33 -22.53
CA GLU A 299 -23.37 -2.89 -23.04
C GLU A 299 -24.68 -3.48 -22.48
N ARG A 300 -24.64 -4.14 -21.32
CA ARG A 300 -25.77 -4.69 -20.58
C ARG A 300 -25.45 -4.67 -19.09
N VAL A 301 -25.18 -3.48 -18.57
CA VAL A 301 -25.68 -3.17 -17.23
C VAL A 301 -26.90 -2.33 -17.54
N GLU A 302 -28.08 -2.95 -17.50
CA GLU A 302 -29.33 -2.19 -17.46
C GLU A 302 -29.15 -1.06 -16.46
N ASP A 303 -29.55 0.14 -16.84
CA ASP A 303 -29.68 1.31 -15.98
C ASP A 303 -30.66 0.98 -14.85
N THR A 304 -30.25 0.12 -13.92
CA THR A 304 -30.87 0.01 -12.62
C THR A 304 -30.31 1.18 -11.85
N GLU A 305 -31.06 2.29 -11.95
CA GLU A 305 -31.16 3.34 -10.95
C GLU A 305 -31.40 2.68 -9.57
N ASP A 306 -30.36 2.13 -8.96
CA ASP A 306 -30.43 1.58 -7.61
C ASP A 306 -29.26 2.14 -6.79
N LEU A 307 -29.25 3.46 -6.68
CA LEU A 307 -29.15 4.01 -5.34
C LEU A 307 -30.47 3.59 -4.68
N ALA A 308 -30.52 2.40 -4.07
CA ALA A 308 -31.69 2.02 -3.29
C ALA A 308 -32.03 3.24 -2.41
N PRO A 309 -33.18 3.91 -2.63
CA PRO A 309 -33.48 5.13 -1.92
C PRO A 309 -33.54 4.72 -0.46
N ARG A 310 -32.56 5.13 0.35
CA ARG A 310 -32.76 5.10 1.79
C ARG A 310 -34.01 5.97 1.99
N THR A 311 -35.05 5.36 2.56
CA THR A 311 -36.39 5.92 2.73
C THR A 311 -36.34 7.41 3.05
N ALA A 312 -37.27 8.22 2.55
CA ALA A 312 -37.28 9.68 2.74
C ALA A 312 -37.04 10.13 4.21
N ALA A 313 -37.46 9.32 5.19
CA ALA A 313 -37.20 9.50 6.63
C ALA A 313 -35.72 9.42 7.06
N SER A 314 -34.82 8.96 6.19
CA SER A 314 -33.37 8.88 6.41
C SER A 314 -32.59 10.01 5.73
N ARG A 315 -33.23 10.76 4.83
CA ARG A 315 -32.70 12.02 4.32
C ARG A 315 -32.95 13.07 5.41
N GLU A 316 -31.95 13.91 5.69
CA GLU A 316 -31.93 14.91 6.78
C GLU A 316 -31.58 14.42 8.20
N ALA A 317 -31.45 13.11 8.44
CA ALA A 317 -30.93 12.62 9.72
C ALA A 317 -29.50 13.12 9.96
N VAL A 318 -29.20 13.57 11.18
CA VAL A 318 -27.82 13.94 11.58
C VAL A 318 -26.99 12.66 11.64
N VAL A 319 -26.01 12.55 10.75
CA VAL A 319 -25.16 11.35 10.65
C VAL A 319 -23.81 11.53 11.30
N LEU A 320 -23.26 12.76 11.33
CA LEU A 320 -21.99 13.07 11.98
C LEU A 320 -22.16 14.33 12.81
N THR A 321 -21.78 14.25 14.09
CA THR A 321 -21.85 15.38 15.02
C THR A 321 -20.48 15.59 15.68
N ALA A 322 -20.03 16.83 15.72
CA ALA A 322 -19.00 17.29 16.65
C ALA A 322 -19.67 18.10 17.77
N ARG A 323 -19.36 17.79 19.02
CA ARG A 323 -19.85 18.51 20.20
C ARG A 323 -18.67 19.04 21.02
N GLY A 324 -18.59 20.36 21.17
CA GLY A 324 -17.53 21.03 21.93
C GLY A 324 -16.12 20.62 21.50
N LEU A 325 -15.88 20.45 20.20
CA LEU A 325 -14.65 19.85 19.69
C LEU A 325 -13.45 20.78 19.89
N ASP A 326 -12.47 20.31 20.67
CA ASP A 326 -11.20 21.00 20.91
C ASP A 326 -10.06 20.25 20.20
N VAL A 327 -9.27 20.96 19.40
CA VAL A 327 -8.15 20.38 18.64
C VAL A 327 -6.97 21.33 18.66
N GLY A 328 -5.79 20.82 18.97
CA GLY A 328 -4.54 21.58 18.93
C GLY A 328 -3.38 20.77 18.39
N ILE A 329 -2.29 21.46 18.04
CA ILE A 329 -1.03 20.87 17.61
C ILE A 329 0.05 21.32 18.59
N GLY A 330 0.62 20.37 19.34
CA GLY A 330 1.47 20.71 20.47
C GLY A 330 0.71 21.54 21.50
N GLU A 331 1.29 22.67 21.88
CA GLU A 331 0.71 23.60 22.86
C GLU A 331 -0.33 24.56 22.26
N THR A 332 -0.38 24.70 20.93
CA THR A 332 -1.30 25.63 20.27
C THR A 332 -2.68 25.02 20.08
N ASP A 333 -3.71 25.67 20.61
CA ASP A 333 -5.11 25.33 20.33
C ASP A 333 -5.56 25.99 19.03
N ILE A 334 -6.16 25.18 18.15
CA ILE A 334 -6.60 25.59 16.82
C ILE A 334 -8.13 25.63 16.73
N LEU A 335 -8.80 24.68 17.38
CA LEU A 335 -10.26 24.64 17.52
C LEU A 335 -10.61 24.65 19.00
N THR A 336 -11.62 25.42 19.35
CA THR A 336 -12.12 25.53 20.73
C THR A 336 -13.64 25.45 20.73
N GLY A 337 -14.20 24.40 21.33
CA GLY A 337 -15.63 24.25 21.53
C GLY A 337 -16.44 24.22 20.22
N VAL A 338 -15.92 23.61 19.15
CA VAL A 338 -16.61 23.60 17.86
C VAL A 338 -17.77 22.59 17.85
N ASP A 339 -18.98 23.10 17.64
CA ASP A 339 -20.18 22.32 17.39
C ASP A 339 -20.50 22.27 15.89
N LEU A 340 -20.74 21.07 15.35
CA LEU A 340 -21.04 20.88 13.93
C LEU A 340 -21.93 19.66 13.73
N GLU A 341 -22.94 19.77 12.86
CA GLU A 341 -23.83 18.66 12.49
C GLU A 341 -23.87 18.50 10.99
N VAL A 342 -23.55 17.30 10.50
CA VAL A 342 -23.64 16.94 9.07
C VAL A 342 -24.79 15.96 8.88
N ARG A 343 -25.68 16.28 7.95
CA ARG A 343 -26.92 15.53 7.70
C ARG A 343 -26.85 14.69 6.43
N ALA A 344 -27.55 13.55 6.44
CA ALA A 344 -27.67 12.68 5.28
C ALA A 344 -28.38 13.39 4.12
N GLY A 345 -27.82 13.23 2.93
CA GLY A 345 -28.37 13.79 1.69
C GLY A 345 -28.25 15.30 1.54
N GLN A 346 -27.45 15.96 2.39
CA GLN A 346 -27.22 17.40 2.34
C GLN A 346 -25.73 17.71 2.09
N VAL A 347 -25.49 18.86 1.47
CA VAL A 347 -24.17 19.48 1.38
C VAL A 347 -24.08 20.57 2.46
N HIS A 348 -23.24 20.34 3.45
CA HIS A 348 -22.88 21.31 4.48
C HIS A 348 -21.56 21.98 4.09
N ALA A 349 -21.54 23.30 3.90
CA ALA A 349 -20.31 24.04 3.66
C ALA A 349 -19.68 24.54 4.97
N LEU A 350 -18.38 24.32 5.13
CA LEU A 350 -17.58 24.86 6.22
C LEU A 350 -16.66 25.94 5.66
N ILE A 351 -17.02 27.20 5.88
CA ILE A 351 -16.30 28.36 5.34
C ILE A 351 -15.62 29.14 6.47
N GLY A 352 -14.73 30.05 6.11
CA GLY A 352 -14.04 30.95 7.05
C GLY A 352 -12.72 31.47 6.49
N PRO A 353 -12.09 32.47 7.13
CA PRO A 353 -10.78 32.98 6.73
C PRO A 353 -9.67 31.91 6.74
N ASN A 354 -8.55 32.21 6.09
CA ASN A 354 -7.36 31.36 6.19
C ASN A 354 -6.89 31.29 7.64
N GLY A 355 -6.56 30.09 8.10
CA GLY A 355 -6.17 29.86 9.50
C GLY A 355 -7.33 29.71 10.49
N SER A 356 -8.59 29.76 10.07
CA SER A 356 -9.74 29.61 11.00
C SER A 356 -9.95 28.19 11.55
N GLY A 357 -9.19 27.20 11.06
CA GLY A 357 -9.24 25.82 11.56
C GLY A 357 -10.04 24.83 10.71
N LYS A 358 -10.58 25.21 9.54
CA LYS A 358 -11.38 24.35 8.64
C LYS A 358 -10.73 22.99 8.34
N THR A 359 -9.50 23.02 7.83
CA THR A 359 -8.73 21.80 7.50
C THR A 359 -8.46 20.95 8.74
N THR A 360 -8.23 21.59 9.90
CA THR A 360 -8.02 20.93 11.20
C THR A 360 -9.30 20.21 11.65
N ALA A 361 -10.47 20.84 11.49
CA ALA A 361 -11.76 20.22 11.77
C ALA A 361 -11.98 18.98 10.92
N LEU A 362 -11.75 19.08 9.60
CA LEU A 362 -11.81 17.91 8.72
C LEU A 362 -10.81 16.82 9.11
N ARG A 363 -9.64 17.16 9.66
CA ARG A 363 -8.62 16.15 10.05
C ARG A 363 -9.06 15.41 11.30
N ALA A 364 -9.65 16.12 12.25
CA ALA A 364 -10.20 15.53 13.46
C ALA A 364 -11.41 14.64 13.16
N LEU A 365 -12.37 15.13 12.37
CA LEU A 365 -13.54 14.37 11.93
C LEU A 365 -13.18 13.13 11.12
N ALA A 366 -12.08 13.17 10.36
CA ALA A 366 -11.57 12.02 9.61
C ALA A 366 -10.70 11.06 10.44
N GLY A 367 -10.49 11.31 11.74
CA GLY A 367 -9.63 10.47 12.59
C GLY A 367 -8.12 10.59 12.28
N ALA A 368 -7.72 11.62 11.55
CA ALA A 368 -6.32 11.91 11.21
C ALA A 368 -5.62 12.83 12.23
N LEU A 369 -6.39 13.49 13.10
CA LEU A 369 -5.93 14.20 14.29
C LEU A 369 -6.80 13.79 15.48
N ARG A 370 -6.18 13.50 16.62
CA ARG A 370 -6.91 13.17 17.84
C ARG A 370 -7.38 14.47 18.52
N PRO A 371 -8.67 14.61 18.87
CA PRO A 371 -9.14 15.76 19.65
C PRO A 371 -8.48 15.82 21.04
N LYS A 372 -8.29 17.03 21.57
CA LYS A 372 -7.90 17.27 22.97
C LYS A 372 -9.10 17.20 23.91
N GLY A 373 -10.28 17.58 23.42
CA GLY A 373 -11.54 17.64 24.15
C GLY A 373 -12.75 17.56 23.21
N GLY A 374 -13.95 17.48 23.78
CA GLY A 374 -15.20 17.31 23.03
C GLY A 374 -15.47 15.87 22.59
N ARG A 375 -16.49 15.71 21.73
CA ARG A 375 -16.92 14.41 21.20
C ARG A 375 -17.21 14.45 19.71
N ILE A 376 -16.96 13.32 19.05
CA ILE A 376 -17.36 13.05 17.66
C ILE A 376 -18.31 11.85 17.68
N LEU A 377 -19.54 12.05 17.22
CA LEU A 377 -20.59 11.02 17.16
C LEU A 377 -20.91 10.70 15.71
N LEU A 378 -21.00 9.41 15.37
CA LEU A 378 -21.45 8.93 14.06
C LEU A 378 -22.70 8.06 14.26
N GLU A 379 -23.85 8.50 13.73
CA GLU A 379 -25.15 7.83 13.95
C GLU A 379 -25.36 7.49 15.44
N GLU A 380 -25.17 8.48 16.33
CA GLU A 380 -25.18 8.40 17.80
C GLU A 380 -24.04 7.61 18.46
N THR A 381 -23.19 6.90 17.71
CA THR A 381 -22.05 6.17 18.28
C THR A 381 -20.85 7.09 18.50
N ASP A 382 -20.31 7.12 19.72
CA ASP A 382 -19.08 7.86 20.03
C ASP A 382 -17.88 7.22 19.33
N VAL A 383 -17.26 7.99 18.43
CA VAL A 383 -16.06 7.62 17.66
C VAL A 383 -14.89 8.56 17.98
N THR A 384 -14.94 9.25 19.12
CA THR A 384 -13.93 10.21 19.53
C THR A 384 -12.56 9.53 19.64
N GLY A 385 -11.59 10.05 18.88
CA GLY A 385 -10.23 9.51 18.85
C GLY A 385 -10.06 8.22 18.02
N ALA A 386 -11.11 7.75 17.33
CA ALA A 386 -10.98 6.68 16.35
C ALA A 386 -9.97 7.07 15.26
N GLY A 387 -9.13 6.13 14.86
CA GLY A 387 -8.13 6.36 13.82
C GLY A 387 -8.75 6.44 12.42
N GLN A 388 -8.06 7.08 11.48
CA GLN A 388 -8.55 7.27 10.11
C GLN A 388 -9.07 5.99 9.42
N LEU A 389 -8.36 4.86 9.57
CA LEU A 389 -8.79 3.58 9.01
C LEU A 389 -10.15 3.12 9.58
N GLU A 390 -10.39 3.35 10.86
CA GLU A 390 -11.64 3.00 11.51
C GLU A 390 -12.77 3.92 11.05
N MET A 391 -12.50 5.21 10.91
CA MET A 391 -13.47 6.18 10.38
C MET A 391 -13.94 5.79 8.97
N VAL A 392 -13.01 5.41 8.08
CA VAL A 392 -13.36 4.94 6.72
C VAL A 392 -14.24 3.70 6.77
N ARG A 393 -13.91 2.72 7.62
CA ARG A 393 -14.73 1.50 7.81
C ARG A 393 -16.12 1.77 8.37
N ARG A 394 -16.28 2.84 9.16
CA ARG A 394 -17.57 3.29 9.68
C ARG A 394 -18.35 4.14 8.66
N GLY A 395 -17.72 4.49 7.54
CA GLY A 395 -18.34 5.20 6.43
C GLY A 395 -18.06 6.70 6.40
N VAL A 396 -16.93 7.16 6.96
CA VAL A 396 -16.47 8.55 6.88
C VAL A 396 -15.14 8.59 6.10
N THR A 397 -15.14 9.21 4.93
CA THR A 397 -13.96 9.31 4.07
C THR A 397 -13.65 10.76 3.75
N ARG A 398 -12.35 11.07 3.65
CA ARG A 398 -11.83 12.41 3.39
C ARG A 398 -10.99 12.47 2.11
N THR A 399 -11.12 13.57 1.36
CA THR A 399 -10.18 13.94 0.29
C THR A 399 -9.00 14.78 0.82
N PHE A 400 -7.89 14.81 0.07
CA PHE A 400 -6.73 15.64 0.41
C PHE A 400 -6.77 16.96 -0.35
N GLN A 401 -6.31 18.03 0.30
CA GLN A 401 -6.19 19.36 -0.31
C GLN A 401 -5.24 19.36 -1.53
N ARG A 402 -4.15 18.60 -1.48
CA ARG A 402 -3.24 18.39 -2.62
C ARG A 402 -3.70 17.20 -3.45
N THR A 403 -3.62 17.33 -4.77
CA THR A 403 -3.79 16.22 -5.69
C THR A 403 -2.68 15.19 -5.48
N VAL A 404 -3.01 14.13 -4.75
CA VAL A 404 -2.14 12.96 -4.60
C VAL A 404 -2.61 11.91 -5.61
N GLY A 405 -1.78 11.65 -6.62
CA GLY A 405 -2.02 10.67 -7.68
C GLY A 405 -1.51 9.27 -7.31
N LEU A 406 -2.10 8.25 -7.93
CA LEU A 406 -1.56 6.89 -7.99
C LEU A 406 -1.19 6.61 -9.45
N GLU A 407 -0.05 7.15 -9.88
CA GLU A 407 0.36 7.24 -11.30
C GLU A 407 0.42 5.89 -12.02
N ARG A 408 0.68 4.80 -11.30
CA ARG A 408 0.72 3.44 -11.85
C ARG A 408 -0.65 2.78 -11.98
N LEU A 409 -1.71 3.40 -11.47
CA LEU A 409 -3.06 2.88 -11.50
C LEU A 409 -3.96 3.77 -12.35
N SER A 410 -4.59 3.19 -13.37
CA SER A 410 -5.65 3.86 -14.13
C SER A 410 -6.82 4.28 -13.21
N PRO A 411 -7.62 5.29 -13.58
CA PRO A 411 -8.76 5.75 -12.78
C PRO A 411 -9.67 4.62 -12.29
N TYR A 412 -10.00 3.67 -13.17
CA TYR A 412 -10.77 2.48 -12.83
C TYR A 412 -10.13 1.66 -11.70
N ARG A 413 -8.82 1.38 -11.79
CA ARG A 413 -8.09 0.61 -10.77
C ARG A 413 -7.99 1.34 -9.44
N GLN A 414 -7.90 2.68 -9.48
CA GLN A 414 -7.94 3.49 -8.27
C GLN A 414 -9.31 3.44 -7.58
N LEU A 415 -10.41 3.34 -8.35
CA LEU A 415 -11.74 3.17 -7.75
C LEU A 415 -11.91 1.77 -7.17
N LEU A 416 -11.46 0.71 -7.85
CA LEU A 416 -11.42 -0.64 -7.30
C LEU A 416 -10.68 -0.70 -5.95
N LEU A 417 -9.61 0.09 -5.78
CA LEU A 417 -8.92 0.21 -4.50
C LEU A 417 -9.85 0.76 -3.41
N GLY A 418 -10.62 1.81 -3.70
CA GLY A 418 -11.61 2.38 -2.77
C GLY A 418 -12.70 1.38 -2.38
N VAL A 419 -13.31 0.71 -3.38
CA VAL A 419 -14.39 -0.28 -3.15
C VAL A 419 -13.92 -1.42 -2.24
N ARG A 420 -12.65 -1.81 -2.36
CA ARG A 420 -12.10 -2.94 -1.61
C ARG A 420 -11.50 -2.53 -0.27
N GLY A 421 -10.94 -1.34 -0.15
CA GLY A 421 -10.33 -0.84 1.09
C GLY A 421 -11.36 -0.67 2.21
N GLY A 422 -12.64 -0.44 1.88
CA GLY A 422 -13.74 -0.47 2.85
C GLY A 422 -14.08 -1.86 3.41
N SER A 423 -13.65 -2.96 2.74
CA SER A 423 -14.03 -4.33 3.11
C SER A 423 -12.88 -5.06 3.86
N PRO A 424 -13.07 -5.44 5.13
CA PRO A 424 -12.08 -6.20 5.88
C PRO A 424 -12.09 -7.67 5.42
N VAL A 425 -11.31 -8.02 4.40
CA VAL A 425 -11.07 -9.43 4.06
C VAL A 425 -9.74 -9.89 4.68
N PRO A 426 -9.74 -10.53 5.86
CA PRO A 426 -8.54 -11.18 6.41
C PRO A 426 -8.06 -12.27 5.45
N PHE A 427 -6.74 -12.49 5.39
CA PHE A 427 -6.11 -13.50 4.53
C PHE A 427 -6.39 -13.38 3.02
N ALA A 428 -6.70 -12.18 2.51
CA ALA A 428 -6.98 -11.95 1.10
C ALA A 428 -5.92 -12.58 0.17
N ALA A 429 -4.62 -12.42 0.46
CA ALA A 429 -3.55 -13.00 -0.36
C ALA A 429 -3.63 -14.53 -0.46
N VAL A 430 -3.87 -15.23 0.66
CA VAL A 430 -4.00 -16.69 0.70
C VAL A 430 -5.30 -17.13 0.02
N ARG A 431 -6.43 -16.47 0.30
CA ARG A 431 -7.73 -16.78 -0.34
C ARG A 431 -7.72 -16.55 -1.84
N HIS A 432 -6.97 -15.56 -2.34
CA HIS A 432 -6.82 -15.30 -3.78
C HIS A 432 -6.03 -16.39 -4.50
N LEU A 433 -5.16 -17.12 -3.82
CA LEU A 433 -4.48 -18.29 -4.39
C LEU A 433 -5.46 -19.46 -4.66
N PHE A 434 -6.64 -19.47 -4.03
CA PHE A 434 -7.61 -20.56 -4.16
C PHE A 434 -8.92 -20.22 -4.92
N ALA A 435 -9.06 -19.02 -5.50
CA ALA A 435 -10.12 -18.62 -6.47
C ALA A 435 -11.53 -19.23 -6.25
N SER A 436 -12.04 -19.19 -5.01
CA SER A 436 -13.38 -19.65 -4.68
C SER A 436 -14.46 -18.88 -5.45
N GLU A 437 -15.60 -19.52 -5.75
CA GLU A 437 -16.75 -18.93 -6.46
C GLU A 437 -17.22 -17.60 -5.88
N SER A 438 -17.39 -17.52 -4.55
CA SER A 438 -17.70 -16.29 -3.82
C SER A 438 -16.75 -15.12 -4.15
N MET A 439 -15.49 -15.39 -4.51
CA MET A 439 -14.51 -14.35 -4.85
C MET A 439 -14.77 -13.72 -6.22
N ARG A 440 -15.34 -14.49 -7.16
CA ARG A 440 -15.73 -13.99 -8.49
C ARG A 440 -16.89 -13.01 -8.36
N ASP A 441 -17.86 -13.34 -7.52
CA ASP A 441 -19.03 -12.48 -7.28
C ASP A 441 -18.64 -11.16 -6.61
N HIS A 442 -17.76 -11.21 -5.60
CA HIS A 442 -17.22 -10.00 -4.97
C HIS A 442 -16.39 -9.16 -5.95
N ALA A 443 -15.62 -9.79 -6.83
CA ALA A 443 -14.87 -9.06 -7.86
C ALA A 443 -15.80 -8.41 -8.89
N ALA A 444 -16.86 -9.10 -9.31
CA ALA A 444 -17.86 -8.56 -10.22
C ALA A 444 -18.68 -7.42 -9.58
N ALA A 445 -19.04 -7.54 -8.30
CA ALA A 445 -19.68 -6.45 -7.55
C ALA A 445 -18.77 -5.22 -7.46
N ALA A 446 -17.49 -5.42 -7.16
CA ALA A 446 -16.53 -4.32 -7.10
C ALA A 446 -16.33 -3.64 -8.46
N ASP A 447 -16.33 -4.41 -9.55
CA ASP A 447 -16.27 -3.91 -10.92
C ASP A 447 -17.50 -3.05 -11.26
N ARG A 448 -18.71 -3.56 -10.98
CA ARG A 448 -19.95 -2.82 -11.18
C ARG A 448 -19.95 -1.49 -10.42
N GLU A 449 -19.52 -1.51 -9.17
CA GLU A 449 -19.46 -0.32 -8.33
C GLU A 449 -18.43 0.71 -8.84
N ALA A 450 -17.23 0.26 -9.23
CA ALA A 450 -16.22 1.14 -9.80
C ALA A 450 -16.72 1.84 -11.07
N TRP A 451 -17.39 1.11 -11.96
CA TRP A 451 -18.00 1.69 -13.16
C TRP A 451 -19.17 2.63 -12.85
N ARG A 452 -20.00 2.31 -11.86
CA ARG A 452 -21.08 3.18 -11.40
C ARG A 452 -20.51 4.53 -10.93
N VAL A 453 -19.47 4.50 -10.09
CA VAL A 453 -18.83 5.73 -9.59
C VAL A 453 -18.15 6.50 -10.72
N LEU A 454 -17.46 5.84 -11.65
CA LEU A 454 -16.89 6.50 -12.84
C LEU A 454 -17.95 7.23 -13.67
N ARG A 455 -19.15 6.67 -13.83
CA ARG A 455 -20.28 7.34 -14.52
C ARG A 455 -20.80 8.52 -13.72
N LEU A 456 -21.00 8.35 -12.40
CA LEU A 456 -21.49 9.41 -11.52
C LEU A 456 -20.58 10.64 -11.49
N THR A 457 -19.26 10.43 -11.61
CA THR A 457 -18.27 11.51 -11.63
C THR A 457 -17.83 11.91 -13.04
N GLU A 458 -18.57 11.49 -14.08
CA GLU A 458 -18.31 11.86 -15.48
C GLU A 458 -16.90 11.46 -16.01
N LEU A 459 -16.29 10.41 -15.43
CA LEU A 459 -14.94 9.91 -15.78
C LEU A 459 -14.93 8.58 -16.53
N ALA A 460 -16.10 8.03 -16.90
CA ALA A 460 -16.20 6.73 -17.56
C ALA A 460 -15.40 6.64 -18.88
N GLY A 461 -15.35 7.72 -19.66
CA GLY A 461 -14.57 7.78 -20.90
C GLY A 461 -13.06 7.75 -20.69
N ARG A 462 -12.58 8.11 -19.49
CA ARG A 462 -11.15 8.19 -19.12
C ARG A 462 -10.72 7.02 -18.23
N ALA A 463 -11.54 5.98 -18.10
CA ALA A 463 -11.35 4.89 -17.13
C ALA A 463 -10.01 4.16 -17.23
N SER A 464 -9.44 4.09 -18.45
CA SER A 464 -8.22 3.35 -18.77
C SER A 464 -7.00 4.25 -18.97
N ASP A 465 -7.18 5.56 -18.87
CA ASP A 465 -6.13 6.54 -19.11
C ASP A 465 -5.09 6.49 -18.00
N ARG A 466 -3.94 7.12 -18.25
CA ARG A 466 -2.98 7.36 -17.16
C ARG A 466 -3.46 8.55 -16.35
N PRO A 467 -3.26 8.55 -15.03
CA PRO A 467 -3.59 9.72 -14.21
C PRO A 467 -2.94 11.02 -14.70
N GLY A 468 -1.69 10.93 -15.20
CA GLY A 468 -1.00 12.06 -15.82
C GLY A 468 -1.59 12.55 -17.16
N ASP A 469 -2.45 11.76 -17.83
CA ASP A 469 -3.14 12.18 -19.06
C ASP A 469 -4.47 12.92 -18.75
N LEU A 470 -4.91 12.92 -17.49
CA LEU A 470 -6.09 13.66 -17.03
C LEU A 470 -5.76 15.14 -16.82
N GLY A 471 -6.69 16.02 -17.20
CA GLY A 471 -6.62 17.44 -16.85
C GLY A 471 -6.72 17.66 -15.33
N ALA A 472 -6.32 18.84 -14.87
CA ALA A 472 -6.29 19.15 -13.43
C ALA A 472 -7.67 18.99 -12.75
N SER A 473 -8.74 19.42 -13.42
CA SER A 473 -10.13 19.27 -12.95
C SER A 473 -10.59 17.80 -12.92
N GLU A 474 -10.24 17.01 -13.93
CA GLU A 474 -10.51 15.56 -13.96
C GLU A 474 -9.77 14.82 -12.83
N GLN A 475 -8.53 15.22 -12.52
CA GLN A 475 -7.79 14.67 -11.37
C GLN A 475 -8.43 15.02 -10.02
N ARG A 476 -9.09 16.18 -9.91
CA ARG A 476 -9.89 16.56 -8.73
C ARG A 476 -11.18 15.75 -8.65
N LEU A 477 -11.88 15.56 -9.76
CA LEU A 477 -13.05 14.67 -9.83
C LEU A 477 -12.66 13.23 -9.48
N LEU A 478 -11.48 12.76 -9.91
CA LEU A 478 -10.98 11.43 -9.55
C LEU A 478 -10.74 11.30 -8.04
N GLN A 479 -10.31 12.37 -7.35
CA GLN A 479 -10.19 12.35 -5.89
C GLN A 479 -11.55 12.16 -5.21
N VAL A 480 -12.58 12.87 -5.69
CA VAL A 480 -13.95 12.70 -5.20
C VAL A 480 -14.44 11.29 -5.52
N ALA A 481 -14.22 10.79 -6.74
CA ALA A 481 -14.59 9.44 -7.15
C ALA A 481 -13.97 8.37 -6.25
N ARG A 482 -12.68 8.49 -5.89
CA ARG A 482 -12.02 7.55 -4.96
C ARG A 482 -12.68 7.56 -3.58
N ALA A 483 -13.05 8.73 -3.08
CA ALA A 483 -13.73 8.85 -1.80
C ALA A 483 -15.12 8.19 -1.84
N VAL A 484 -15.89 8.45 -2.90
CA VAL A 484 -17.21 7.83 -3.13
C VAL A 484 -17.10 6.32 -3.27
N ALA A 485 -16.08 5.83 -3.98
CA ALA A 485 -15.84 4.41 -4.20
C ALA A 485 -15.62 3.63 -2.90
N THR A 486 -15.27 4.28 -1.78
CA THR A 486 -15.19 3.60 -0.47
C THR A 486 -16.56 3.15 0.08
N GLY A 487 -17.67 3.60 -0.52
CA GLY A 487 -19.03 3.39 0.00
C GLY A 487 -19.33 4.26 1.22
N ALA A 488 -18.51 5.28 1.49
CA ALA A 488 -18.70 6.17 2.63
C ALA A 488 -20.02 6.93 2.55
N ARG A 489 -20.69 7.01 3.71
CA ARG A 489 -21.94 7.74 3.92
C ARG A 489 -21.67 9.23 4.18
N VAL A 490 -20.51 9.56 4.73
CA VAL A 490 -20.06 10.92 4.99
C VAL A 490 -18.79 11.20 4.19
N LEU A 491 -18.83 12.22 3.34
CA LEU A 491 -17.73 12.67 2.51
C LEU A 491 -17.21 14.02 3.01
N LEU A 492 -15.95 14.05 3.40
CA LEU A 492 -15.25 15.23 3.88
C LEU A 492 -14.38 15.78 2.74
N LEU A 493 -14.81 16.86 2.11
CA LEU A 493 -14.17 17.42 0.92
C LEU A 493 -13.41 18.69 1.27
N ASP A 494 -12.13 18.72 0.94
CA ASP A 494 -11.21 19.82 1.29
C ASP A 494 -10.77 20.55 0.02
N GLU A 495 -11.41 21.69 -0.26
CA GLU A 495 -11.15 22.59 -1.40
C GLU A 495 -11.11 21.89 -2.77
N PRO A 496 -12.14 21.09 -3.15
CA PRO A 496 -12.15 20.36 -4.41
C PRO A 496 -12.14 21.24 -5.68
N ALA A 497 -12.56 22.51 -5.60
CA ALA A 497 -12.68 23.42 -6.75
C ALA A 497 -11.41 24.23 -7.05
N VAL A 498 -10.37 24.13 -6.21
CA VAL A 498 -9.13 24.89 -6.40
C VAL A 498 -8.54 24.66 -7.78
N GLY A 499 -8.36 25.76 -8.52
CA GLY A 499 -7.77 25.77 -9.86
C GLY A 499 -8.72 25.38 -10.99
N MET A 500 -10.03 25.22 -10.72
CA MET A 500 -11.03 24.95 -11.75
C MET A 500 -11.58 26.22 -12.40
N THR A 501 -11.78 26.15 -13.71
CA THR A 501 -12.52 27.16 -14.49
C THR A 501 -14.01 27.16 -14.14
N GLY A 502 -14.75 28.19 -14.56
CA GLY A 502 -16.21 28.26 -14.35
C GLY A 502 -16.97 27.02 -14.84
N PRO A 503 -16.77 26.56 -16.10
CA PRO A 503 -17.42 25.35 -16.61
C PRO A 503 -17.09 24.09 -15.81
N GLU A 504 -15.84 23.93 -15.38
CA GLU A 504 -15.41 22.77 -14.57
C GLU A 504 -16.05 22.78 -13.18
N ARG A 505 -16.21 23.96 -12.57
CA ARG A 505 -16.93 24.12 -11.29
C ARG A 505 -18.40 23.71 -11.41
N VAL A 506 -19.06 23.99 -12.54
CA VAL A 506 -20.43 23.54 -12.79
C VAL A 506 -20.53 22.01 -12.82
N VAL A 507 -19.54 21.34 -13.42
CA VAL A 507 -19.46 19.86 -13.41
C VAL A 507 -19.31 19.34 -11.98
N LEU A 508 -18.38 19.89 -11.20
CA LEU A 508 -18.20 19.52 -9.80
C LEU A 508 -19.49 19.73 -8.99
N ALA A 509 -20.14 20.89 -9.11
CA ALA A 509 -21.39 21.20 -8.44
C ALA A 509 -22.48 20.16 -8.74
N ARG A 510 -22.63 19.80 -10.02
CA ARG A 510 -23.58 18.77 -10.47
C ARG A 510 -23.27 17.41 -9.83
N VAL A 511 -22.00 17.00 -9.79
CA VAL A 511 -21.57 15.75 -9.16
C VAL A 511 -21.90 15.76 -7.66
N LEU A 512 -21.58 16.84 -6.94
CA LEU A 512 -21.88 16.96 -5.50
C LEU A 512 -23.38 16.86 -5.22
N ARG A 513 -24.21 17.56 -5.99
CA ARG A 513 -25.68 17.51 -5.85
C ARG A 513 -26.24 16.11 -6.15
N ARG A 514 -25.73 15.42 -7.17
CA ARG A 514 -26.10 14.02 -7.47
C ARG A 514 -25.75 13.07 -6.32
N LEU A 515 -24.57 13.22 -5.73
CA LEU A 515 -24.15 12.42 -4.58
C LEU A 515 -25.02 12.67 -3.34
N ALA A 516 -25.32 13.94 -3.04
CA ALA A 516 -26.22 14.31 -1.96
C ALA A 516 -27.65 13.80 -2.20
N ALA A 517 -28.18 13.93 -3.42
CA ALA A 517 -29.48 13.34 -3.78
C ALA A 517 -29.51 11.82 -3.59
N GLY A 518 -28.37 11.14 -3.80
CA GLY A 518 -28.20 9.71 -3.51
C GLY A 518 -28.11 9.36 -2.01
N GLY A 519 -28.20 10.34 -1.10
CA GLY A 519 -28.19 10.15 0.35
C GLY A 519 -26.83 10.34 1.01
N ALA A 520 -25.77 10.72 0.28
CA ALA A 520 -24.48 11.03 0.89
C ALA A 520 -24.56 12.32 1.71
N ALA A 521 -23.96 12.31 2.90
CA ALA A 521 -23.72 13.52 3.69
C ALA A 521 -22.38 14.13 3.28
N ILE A 522 -22.38 15.39 2.83
CA ILE A 522 -21.15 16.03 2.32
C ILE A 522 -20.80 17.21 3.22
N LEU A 523 -19.60 17.21 3.80
CA LEU A 523 -19.01 18.39 4.44
C LEU A 523 -17.95 18.98 3.51
N LEU A 524 -18.26 20.13 2.92
CA LEU A 524 -17.46 20.82 1.92
C LEU A 524 -16.72 22.01 2.55
N VAL A 525 -15.39 21.94 2.64
CA VAL A 525 -14.56 23.11 2.91
C VAL A 525 -14.25 23.80 1.59
N GLU A 526 -14.72 25.02 1.44
CA GLU A 526 -14.48 25.84 0.25
C GLU A 526 -14.32 27.32 0.59
N HIS A 527 -13.64 28.04 -0.30
CA HIS A 527 -13.52 29.50 -0.25
C HIS A 527 -14.25 30.18 -1.43
N ASP A 528 -14.60 29.40 -2.46
CA ASP A 528 -15.40 29.88 -3.58
C ASP A 528 -16.87 30.00 -3.16
N LEU A 529 -17.28 31.23 -2.87
CA LEU A 529 -18.66 31.50 -2.45
C LEU A 529 -19.68 31.19 -3.55
N ALA A 530 -19.34 31.31 -4.84
CA ALA A 530 -20.29 31.01 -5.91
C ALA A 530 -20.61 29.52 -5.98
N LEU A 531 -19.60 28.67 -5.82
CA LEU A 531 -19.81 27.22 -5.70
C LEU A 531 -20.62 26.90 -4.44
N VAL A 532 -20.23 27.46 -3.28
CA VAL A 532 -20.90 27.21 -2.00
C VAL A 532 -22.39 27.55 -2.08
N HIS A 533 -22.76 28.74 -2.55
CA HIS A 533 -24.17 29.13 -2.71
C HIS A 533 -24.92 28.24 -3.71
N GLY A 534 -24.23 27.71 -4.73
CA GLY A 534 -24.84 26.83 -5.73
C GLY A 534 -25.11 25.40 -5.25
N VAL A 535 -24.44 24.93 -4.18
CA VAL A 535 -24.53 23.52 -3.75
C VAL A 535 -24.94 23.31 -2.31
N ALA A 536 -24.64 24.25 -1.41
CA ALA A 536 -24.76 24.05 0.03
C ALA A 536 -26.22 24.23 0.48
N ASP A 537 -26.69 23.28 1.27
CA ASP A 537 -27.98 23.35 1.97
C ASP A 537 -27.82 24.03 3.34
N ARG A 538 -26.61 23.98 3.92
CA ARG A 538 -26.25 24.61 5.19
C ARG A 538 -24.82 25.13 5.15
N ILE A 539 -24.54 26.24 5.83
CA ILE A 539 -23.22 26.84 5.96
C ILE A 539 -22.88 26.99 7.44
N THR A 540 -21.66 26.60 7.83
CA THR A 540 -21.03 26.98 9.10
C THR A 540 -19.81 27.85 8.82
N VAL A 541 -19.74 29.00 9.48
CA VAL A 541 -18.61 29.93 9.38
C VAL A 541 -17.71 29.74 10.59
N LEU A 542 -16.44 29.40 10.35
CA LEU A 542 -15.40 29.36 11.38
C LEU A 542 -14.58 30.64 11.36
N ASP A 543 -14.39 31.24 12.54
CA ASP A 543 -13.44 32.31 12.78
C ASP A 543 -12.58 31.99 14.00
N ARG A 544 -11.26 32.12 13.87
CA ARG A 544 -10.26 31.87 14.93
C ARG A 544 -10.54 30.62 15.77
N GLY A 545 -10.89 29.51 15.12
CA GLY A 545 -11.12 28.23 15.79
C GLY A 545 -12.48 28.03 16.45
N ARG A 546 -13.42 28.96 16.28
CA ARG A 546 -14.77 28.90 16.86
C ARG A 546 -15.84 29.06 15.78
N VAL A 547 -17.03 28.52 16.05
CA VAL A 547 -18.19 28.71 15.20
C VAL A 547 -18.71 30.13 15.38
N LEU A 548 -18.72 30.91 14.30
CA LEU A 548 -19.26 32.26 14.27
C LEU A 548 -20.77 32.24 14.02
N ALA A 549 -21.20 31.50 13.00
CA ALA A 549 -22.59 31.38 12.59
C ALA A 549 -22.83 30.03 11.91
N THR A 550 -24.06 29.54 11.98
CA THR A 550 -24.51 28.37 11.22
C THR A 550 -25.95 28.58 10.74
N GLY A 551 -26.21 28.42 9.44
CA GLY A 551 -27.53 28.66 8.87
C GLY A 551 -27.64 28.23 7.40
N THR A 552 -28.66 28.72 6.69
CA THR A 552 -28.74 28.56 5.23
C THR A 552 -27.76 29.52 4.55
N PRO A 553 -27.47 29.35 3.25
CA PRO A 553 -26.67 30.31 2.49
C PRO A 553 -27.18 31.76 2.63
N GLU A 554 -28.49 31.97 2.54
CA GLU A 554 -29.12 33.29 2.61
C GLU A 554 -29.00 33.90 4.01
N SER A 555 -29.29 33.13 5.07
CA SER A 555 -29.22 33.64 6.44
C SER A 555 -27.79 33.97 6.84
N THR A 556 -26.82 33.16 6.39
CA THR A 556 -25.40 33.33 6.71
C THR A 556 -24.80 34.52 5.96
N ALA A 557 -25.21 34.75 4.70
CA ALA A 557 -24.78 35.91 3.93
C ALA A 557 -25.34 37.24 4.49
N ALA A 558 -26.54 37.20 5.07
CA ALA A 558 -27.17 38.35 5.71
C ALA A 558 -26.57 38.68 7.09
N ASP A 559 -25.85 37.75 7.73
CA ASP A 559 -25.32 37.91 9.08
C ASP A 559 -24.24 39.03 9.15
N PRO A 560 -24.46 40.10 9.94
CA PRO A 560 -23.50 41.19 10.08
C PRO A 560 -22.13 40.77 10.63
N ALA A 561 -22.06 39.73 11.45
CA ALA A 561 -20.80 39.21 11.98
C ALA A 561 -20.00 38.49 10.89
N VAL A 562 -20.67 37.69 10.05
CA VAL A 562 -20.04 37.03 8.90
C VAL A 562 -19.53 38.06 7.89
N ARG A 563 -20.32 39.08 7.60
CA ARG A 563 -19.93 40.18 6.70
C ARG A 563 -18.69 40.93 7.19
N ARG A 564 -18.61 41.24 8.49
CA ARG A 564 -17.43 41.89 9.09
C ARG A 564 -16.16 41.07 8.91
N VAL A 565 -16.24 39.75 9.06
CA VAL A 565 -15.09 38.85 8.90
C VAL A 565 -14.63 38.73 7.44
N TYR A 566 -15.55 38.81 6.47
CA TYR A 566 -15.24 38.62 5.04
C TYR A 566 -14.98 39.92 4.25
N LEU A 567 -15.61 41.03 4.62
CA LEU A 567 -15.50 42.32 3.93
C LEU A 567 -14.58 43.31 4.66
N GLY A 568 -14.18 43.00 5.91
CA GLY A 568 -13.50 43.93 6.80
C GLY A 568 -14.42 45.06 7.27
N ASP A 569 -13.93 45.88 8.21
CA ASP A 569 -14.62 47.10 8.64
C ASP A 569 -14.50 48.16 7.54
N THR A 570 -15.26 48.01 6.46
CA THR A 570 -15.59 49.15 5.59
C THR A 570 -16.85 49.80 6.15
N ASP A 571 -16.65 50.52 7.24
CA ASP A 571 -17.65 51.47 7.74
C ASP A 571 -17.69 52.68 6.79
N PRO A 572 -18.80 52.96 6.08
CA PRO A 572 -18.89 54.10 5.18
C PRO A 572 -18.77 55.46 5.90
N SER A 573 -18.77 55.49 7.24
CA SER A 573 -18.61 56.72 8.02
C SER A 573 -17.17 57.16 8.29
N SER A 574 -16.14 56.37 7.98
CA SER A 574 -14.73 56.77 8.23
C SER A 574 -14.07 57.54 7.08
N ALA A 575 -14.79 57.86 6.00
CA ALA A 575 -14.30 58.65 4.85
C ALA A 575 -14.70 60.14 4.90
N ARG A 576 -15.16 60.63 6.05
CA ARG A 576 -15.33 62.07 6.34
C ARG A 576 -14.65 62.41 7.65
N GLY A 577 -13.34 62.58 7.60
CA GLY A 577 -12.51 63.14 8.67
C GLY A 577 -11.51 64.09 8.06
#